data_AF-A0A939CR73-F1
#
_entry.id   AF-A0A939CR73-F1
#
_cell.length_a   1.000
_cell.length_b   1.000
_cell.length_c   1.000
_cell.angle_alpha   90.00
_cell.angle_beta   90.00
_cell.angle_gamma   90.00
#
_symmetry.space_group_name_H-M   'P 1'
#
loop_
_entity.id
_entity.type
_entity.pdbx_description
1 polymer ?
#
loop_
_entity_poly.entity_id
_entity_poly.type
_entity_poly.pdbx_seq_one_letter_code
_entity_poly.pdbx_strand_id
1 'polypeptide(L)' 'MGAPKAITATAHKLARLFYQIWTTAGRYSDPGMEYYEQKYQDLILKNLQKKAQAFGFQLVPKSQDKEEASFYQTLST' A
#
# COMPACT_ATOMS: atom_id res chain seq x y z
N MET A 1 30.54 -23.13 -4.09
CA MET A 1 30.87 -21.98 -4.97
C MET A 1 29.69 -21.00 -5.02
N GLY A 2 29.49 -20.11 -4.04
CA GLY A 2 28.28 -19.26 -4.05
C GLY A 2 28.32 -17.98 -3.22
N ALA A 3 29.00 -18.00 -2.07
CA ALA A 3 29.09 -16.85 -1.17
C ALA A 3 29.73 -15.58 -1.80
N PRO A 4 30.90 -15.63 -2.47
CA PRO A 4 31.51 -14.40 -2.99
C PRO A 4 30.68 -13.74 -4.10
N LYS A 5 30.03 -14.53 -4.95
CA LYS A 5 29.16 -14.02 -6.03
C LYS A 5 27.91 -13.33 -5.50
N ALA A 6 27.34 -13.83 -4.40
CA ALA A 6 26.18 -13.22 -3.75
C ALA A 6 26.52 -11.86 -3.10
N ILE A 7 27.71 -11.74 -2.51
CA ILE A 7 28.20 -10.50 -1.91
C ILE A 7 28.36 -9.42 -3.00
N THR A 8 29.02 -9.74 -4.11
CA THR A 8 29.19 -8.81 -5.23
C THR A 8 27.85 -8.39 -5.84
N ALA A 9 26.91 -9.33 -6.01
CA ALA A 9 25.58 -9.03 -6.53
C ALA A 9 24.80 -8.07 -5.62
N THR A 10 24.89 -8.27 -4.30
CA THR A 10 24.26 -7.40 -3.30
C THR A 10 24.88 -6.01 -3.31
N ALA A 11 26.21 -5.91 -3.32
CA ALA A 11 26.92 -4.64 -3.40
C ALA A 11 26.57 -3.86 -4.68
N HIS A 12 26.52 -4.54 -5.83
CA HIS A 12 26.10 -3.93 -7.09
C HIS A 12 24.66 -3.40 -7.04
N LYS A 13 23.74 -4.15 -6.42
CA LYS A 13 22.35 -3.73 -6.23
C LYS A 13 22.26 -2.48 -5.34
N LEU A 14 23.03 -2.43 -4.26
CA LEU A 14 23.11 -1.26 -3.38
C LEU A 14 23.69 -0.05 -4.11
N ALA A 15 24.81 -0.22 -4.82
CA ALA A 15 25.44 0.87 -5.58
C ALA A 15 24.48 1.47 -6.62
N ARG A 16 23.70 0.63 -7.31
CA ARG A 16 22.69 1.09 -8.26
C ARG A 16 21.56 1.87 -7.58
N LEU A 17 21.11 1.45 -6.41
CA LEU A 17 20.10 2.15 -5.63
C LEU A 17 20.59 3.54 -5.22
N PHE A 18 21.81 3.63 -4.66
CA PHE A 18 22.43 4.91 -4.31
C PHE A 18 22.62 5.82 -5.52
N TYR A 19 23.11 5.29 -6.65
CA TYR A 19 23.26 6.05 -7.88
C TYR A 19 21.91 6.60 -8.37
N GLN A 20 20.86 5.77 -8.36
CA GLN A 20 19.53 6.18 -8.78
C GLN A 20 18.96 7.27 -7.86
N ILE A 21 19.10 7.11 -6.54
CA ILE A 21 18.68 8.12 -5.56
C ILE A 21 19.41 9.43 -5.82
N TRP A 22 20.73 9.42 -5.95
CA TRP A 22 21.52 10.63 -6.15
C TRP A 22 21.21 11.31 -7.49
N THR A 23 21.07 10.53 -8.56
CA THR A 23 20.80 11.05 -9.91
C THR A 23 19.35 11.54 -10.06
N THR A 24 18.39 10.94 -9.33
CA THR A 24 16.95 11.21 -9.47
C THR A 24 16.37 12.02 -8.29
N ALA A 25 17.19 12.40 -7.30
CA ALA A 25 16.78 13.02 -6.03
C ALA A 25 15.82 14.22 -6.19
N GLY A 26 15.83 14.90 -7.34
CA GLY A 26 14.94 16.04 -7.60
C GLY A 26 13.51 15.71 -8.02
N ARG A 27 13.10 14.44 -8.18
CA ARG A 27 11.73 14.09 -8.65
C ARG A 27 11.01 13.04 -7.81
N TYR A 28 11.36 12.88 -6.54
CA TYR A 28 10.48 12.11 -5.65
C TYR A 28 9.33 13.01 -5.18
N SER A 29 8.21 12.94 -5.88
CA SER A 29 6.95 13.49 -5.39
C SER A 29 6.33 12.44 -4.48
N ASP A 30 6.28 12.72 -3.18
CA ASP A 30 5.55 11.84 -2.26
C ASP A 30 4.08 11.82 -2.70
N PRO A 31 3.51 10.63 -3.02
CA PRO A 31 2.11 10.53 -3.43
C PRO A 31 1.12 10.87 -2.30
N GLY A 32 1.64 11.28 -1.13
CA GLY A 32 0.87 11.68 0.04
C GLY A 32 0.34 10.48 0.83
N MET A 33 -0.12 10.78 2.04
CA MET A 33 -0.69 9.79 2.96
C MET A 33 -1.89 9.05 2.37
N GLU A 34 -2.78 9.79 1.70
CA GLU A 34 -4.01 9.28 1.09
C GLU A 34 -3.76 8.10 0.14
N TYR A 35 -2.71 8.18 -0.68
CA TYR A 35 -2.35 7.11 -1.62
C TYR A 35 -1.91 5.82 -0.90
N TYR A 36 -1.15 5.96 0.18
CA TYR A 36 -0.71 4.80 0.97
C TYR A 36 -1.86 4.18 1.76
N GLU A 37 -2.78 5.00 2.27
CA GLU A 37 -3.97 4.54 2.97
C GLU A 37 -4.89 3.74 2.05
N GLN A 38 -5.16 4.22 0.83
CA GLN A 38 -5.96 3.50 -0.16
C GLN A 38 -5.34 2.14 -0.51
N LYS A 39 -4.02 2.11 -0.77
CA LYS A 39 -3.31 0.85 -1.05
C LYS A 39 -3.32 -0.11 0.14
N TYR A 40 -3.20 0.41 1.35
CA TYR A 40 -3.25 -0.40 2.55
C TYR A 40 -4.63 -1.06 2.72
N GLN A 41 -5.69 -0.29 2.51
CA GLN A 41 -7.07 -0.80 2.52
C GLN A 41 -7.26 -1.89 1.45
N ASP A 42 -6.81 -1.68 0.22
CA ASP A 42 -6.87 -2.66 -0.87
C ASP A 42 -6.14 -3.96 -0.54
N LEU A 43 -4.95 -3.87 0.07
CA LEU A 43 -4.17 -5.03 0.46
C LEU A 43 -4.90 -5.85 1.54
N ILE A 44 -5.49 -5.17 2.53
CA ILE A 44 -6.29 -5.82 3.57
C ILE A 44 -7.49 -6.53 2.95
N LEU A 45 -8.24 -5.85 2.09
CA LEU A 45 -9.43 -6.42 1.43
C LEU A 45 -9.07 -7.66 0.61
N LYS A 46 -7.99 -7.60 -0.19
CA LYS A 46 -7.50 -8.74 -0.97
C LYS A 46 -7.08 -9.91 -0.08
N ASN A 47 -6.38 -9.64 1.02
CA ASN A 47 -5.97 -10.68 1.96
C ASN A 47 -7.17 -11.30 2.67
N LEU A 48 -8.17 -10.50 3.01
CA LEU A 48 -9.41 -10.96 3.61
C LEU A 48 -10.22 -11.83 2.64
N GLN A 49 -10.33 -11.42 1.38
CA GLN A 49 -10.98 -12.20 0.32
C GLN A 49 -10.27 -13.55 0.10
N LYS A 50 -8.93 -13.56 0.04
CA LYS A 50 -8.13 -14.79 -0.08
C LYS A 50 -8.35 -15.72 1.11
N LYS A 51 -8.39 -15.18 2.33
CA LYS A 51 -8.69 -15.95 3.54
C LYS A 51 -10.09 -16.55 3.48
N ALA A 52 -11.11 -15.79 3.07
CA ALA A 52 -12.46 -16.29 2.93
C ALA A 52 -12.54 -17.43 1.91
N GLN A 53 -11.91 -17.26 0.74
CA GLN A 53 -11.84 -18.29 -0.31
C GLN A 53 -11.20 -19.59 0.18
N ALA A 54 -10.14 -19.50 0.99
CA ALA A 54 -9.49 -20.68 1.57
C ALA A 54 -10.43 -21.51 2.46
N PHE A 55 -11.46 -20.88 3.03
CA PHE A 55 -12.48 -21.53 3.85
C PHE A 55 -13.79 -21.82 3.09
N GLY A 56 -13.82 -21.59 1.77
CA GLY A 56 -15.03 -21.76 0.96
C GLY A 56 -16.09 -20.67 1.15
N PHE A 57 -15.73 -19.55 1.77
CA PHE A 57 -16.60 -18.39 1.97
C PHE A 57 -16.31 -17.30 0.93
N GLN A 58 -17.32 -16.48 0.64
CA GLN A 58 -17.20 -15.29 -0.19
C GLN A 58 -17.32 -14.04 0.68
N LEU A 59 -16.37 -13.12 0.54
CA LEU A 59 -16.44 -11.81 1.19
C LEU A 59 -17.51 -10.96 0.50
N VAL A 60 -18.58 -10.62 1.23
CA VAL A 60 -19.65 -9.71 0.77
C VAL A 60 -19.51 -8.39 1.52
N PRO A 61 -19.38 -7.24 0.83
CA PRO A 61 -19.37 -5.95 1.49
C PRO A 61 -20.71 -5.75 2.18
N LYS A 62 -20.68 -5.40 3.46
CA LYS A 62 -21.88 -4.95 4.16
C LYS A 62 -22.20 -3.55 3.65
N SER A 63 -23.37 -3.37 3.06
CA SER A 63 -23.96 -2.05 2.82
C SER A 63 -24.11 -1.38 4.18
N GLN A 64 -23.18 -0.51 4.58
CA GLN A 64 -23.38 0.31 5.78
C GLN A 64 -23.90 1.68 5.36
N ASP A 65 -25.07 1.96 5.92
CA ASP A 65 -25.89 3.15 5.81
C ASP A 65 -25.08 4.42 6.02
N LYS A 66 -25.11 5.28 5.00
CA LYS A 66 -24.54 6.64 5.03
C LYS A 66 -25.43 7.60 5.83
N GLU A 67 -25.88 7.21 7.02
CA GLU A 67 -26.79 8.06 7.80
C GLU A 67 -26.07 9.07 8.71
N GLU A 68 -24.80 8.85 9.06
CA GLU A 68 -24.09 9.75 9.99
C GLU A 68 -23.60 11.06 9.35
N ALA A 69 -23.57 11.15 8.01
CA ALA A 69 -23.06 12.34 7.31
C ALA A 69 -24.05 13.51 7.25
N SER A 70 -25.36 13.28 7.42
CA SER A 70 -26.38 14.33 7.33
C SER A 70 -26.62 15.07 8.65
N PHE A 71 -26.15 14.52 9.78
CA PHE A 71 -26.41 15.09 11.10
C PHE A 71 -25.57 16.35 11.38
N TYR A 72 -24.41 16.49 10.74
CA TYR A 72 -23.52 17.64 10.94
C TYR A 72 -23.91 18.90 10.15
N GLN A 73 -24.88 18.80 9.23
CA GLN A 73 -25.24 19.93 8.36
C GLN A 73 -26.35 20.83 8.95
N THR A 74 -27.01 20.42 10.04
CA THR A 74 -28.18 21.12 10.60
C THR A 74 -27.88 22.08 11.75
N LEU A 75 -26.65 22.09 12.30
CA LEU A 75 -26.28 22.89 13.47
C LEU A 75 -25.49 24.17 13.16
N SER A 76 -25.50 24.65 11.91
CA SER A 76 -24.79 25.87 11.49
C SER A 76 -25.73 26.97 10.94
N THR A 77 -26.98 27.03 11.38
CA THR A 77 -27.91 28.15 11.09
C THR A 77 -28.31 28.85 12.37
#